data_AF-A0A1H1TNB3-F1
#
_entry.id   AF-A0A1H1TNB3-F1
#
_cell.length_a   1.000
_cell.length_b   1.000
_cell.length_c   1.000
_cell.angle_alpha   90.00
_cell.angle_beta   90.00
_cell.angle_gamma   90.00
#
_symmetry.space_group_name_H-M   'P 1'
#
loop_
_entity.id
_entity.type
_entity.pdbx_description
1 polymer ?
#
loop_
_entity_poly.entity_id
_entity_poly.type
_entity_poly.pdbx_seq_one_letter_code
_entity_poly.pdbx_strand_id
1 'polypeptide(L)'
;MAPEPGGPVERLWKLHDQSKTEADELARHRLVWEITKIHIKEGPFFQGSVSNSPEIVLVHQELKNVPRRNNLAQGGFTAPWIHPTPAVYDPEVMFWSAPEKHKG
;
A
#
# COMPACT_ATOMS: atom_id res chain seq x y z
N MET A 1 18.89 14.35 -14.82
CA MET A 1 20.26 14.61 -14.32
C MET A 1 20.82 13.28 -13.84
N ALA A 2 22.09 12.99 -14.09
CA ALA A 2 22.73 11.80 -13.53
C ALA A 2 22.99 12.00 -12.02
N PRO A 3 22.92 10.94 -11.19
CA PRO A 3 23.23 11.05 -9.77
C PRO A 3 24.74 11.21 -9.57
N GLU A 4 25.13 11.76 -8.42
CA GLU A 4 26.54 11.81 -8.02
C GLU A 4 27.13 10.38 -7.97
N PRO A 5 28.28 10.12 -8.63
CA PRO A 5 28.92 8.81 -8.58
C PRO A 5 29.22 8.37 -7.14
N GLY A 6 28.76 7.19 -6.74
CA GLY A 6 28.90 6.66 -5.38
C GLY A 6 27.97 7.31 -4.33
N GLY A 7 27.29 8.40 -4.69
CA GLY A 7 26.36 9.10 -3.82
C GLY A 7 25.16 8.24 -3.41
N PRO A 8 24.42 8.66 -2.36
CA PRO A 8 23.29 7.88 -1.85
C PRO A 8 22.19 7.67 -2.91
N VAL A 9 21.96 8.66 -3.78
CA VAL A 9 20.97 8.55 -4.86
C VAL A 9 21.36 7.48 -5.89
N GLU A 10 22.62 7.40 -6.28
CA GLU A 10 23.08 6.36 -7.21
C GLU A 10 22.93 4.96 -6.61
N ARG A 11 23.28 4.80 -5.32
CA ARG A 11 23.09 3.53 -4.60
C ARG A 11 21.62 3.15 -4.47
N LEU A 12 20.75 4.10 -4.18
CA LEU A 12 19.29 3.89 -4.15
C LEU A 12 18.77 3.39 -5.50
N TRP A 13 19.20 3.99 -6.61
CA TRP A 13 18.79 3.56 -7.94
C TRP A 13 19.26 2.14 -8.26
N LYS A 14 20.53 1.82 -7.97
CA LYS A 14 21.07 0.47 -8.17
C LYS A 14 20.31 -0.60 -7.36
N LEU A 15 20.03 -0.32 -6.08
CA LEU A 15 19.25 -1.23 -5.23
C LEU A 15 17.81 -1.40 -5.72
N HIS A 16 17.16 -0.30 -6.13
CA HIS A 16 15.82 -0.35 -6.71
C HIS A 16 15.80 -1.17 -8.00
N ASP A 17 16.77 -0.95 -8.89
CA ASP A 17 16.89 -1.71 -10.13
C ASP A 17 17.06 -3.21 -9.88
N GLN A 18 17.90 -3.58 -8.93
CA GLN A 18 18.06 -4.97 -8.51
C GLN A 18 16.76 -5.55 -7.92
N SER A 19 16.04 -4.78 -7.11
CA SER A 19 14.81 -5.27 -6.45
C SER A 19 13.68 -5.61 -7.41
N LYS A 20 13.65 -4.99 -8.61
CA LYS A 20 12.61 -5.24 -9.63
C LYS A 20 12.68 -6.66 -10.22
N THR A 21 13.87 -7.25 -10.25
CA THR A 21 14.11 -8.56 -10.88
C THR A 21 14.47 -9.65 -9.88
N GLU A 22 14.63 -9.32 -8.59
CA GLU A 22 14.88 -10.29 -7.54
C GLU A 22 13.62 -11.14 -7.26
N ALA A 23 13.71 -12.43 -7.59
CA ALA A 23 12.61 -13.38 -7.45
C ALA A 23 12.44 -13.84 -5.99
N ASP A 24 13.54 -14.04 -5.26
CA ASP A 24 13.48 -14.48 -3.87
C ASP A 24 12.95 -13.37 -2.96
N GLU A 25 11.88 -13.67 -2.23
CA GLU A 25 11.19 -12.68 -1.40
C GLU A 25 12.08 -12.15 -0.27
N LEU A 26 12.80 -13.04 0.41
CA LEU A 26 13.68 -12.67 1.52
C LEU A 26 14.89 -11.84 1.03
N ALA A 27 15.46 -12.18 -0.11
CA ALA A 27 16.50 -11.40 -0.76
C ALA A 27 15.97 -10.02 -1.17
N ARG A 28 14.79 -9.94 -1.78
CA ARG A 28 14.15 -8.67 -2.15
C ARG A 28 13.88 -7.80 -0.92
N HIS A 29 13.42 -8.39 0.19
CA HIS A 29 13.24 -7.68 1.46
C HIS A 29 14.54 -7.14 2.03
N ARG A 30 15.65 -7.87 1.93
CA ARG A 30 16.97 -7.36 2.34
C ARG A 30 17.37 -6.13 1.53
N LEU A 31 17.10 -6.10 0.22
CA LEU A 31 17.35 -4.92 -0.62
C LEU A 31 16.52 -3.72 -0.16
N VAL A 32 15.23 -3.93 0.16
CA VAL A 32 14.35 -2.88 0.72
C VAL A 32 14.93 -2.34 2.02
N TRP A 33 15.44 -3.20 2.91
CA TRP A 33 16.08 -2.75 4.15
C TRP A 33 17.35 -1.93 3.92
N GLU A 34 18.17 -2.26 2.92
CA GLU A 34 19.31 -1.43 2.54
C GLU A 34 18.87 -0.05 2.01
N ILE A 35 17.82 0.00 1.20
CA ILE A 35 17.20 1.24 0.74
C ILE A 35 16.73 2.08 1.94
N THR A 36 16.04 1.47 2.92
CA THR A 36 15.58 2.16 4.14
C THR A 36 16.76 2.68 4.97
N LYS A 37 17.85 1.90 5.11
CA LYS A 37 19.05 2.33 5.85
C LYS A 37 19.68 3.58 5.23
N ILE A 38 19.74 3.68 3.90
CA ILE A 38 20.26 4.87 3.21
C ILE A 38 19.37 6.08 3.55
N HIS A 39 18.04 5.94 3.47
CA HIS A 39 17.11 7.03 3.82
C HIS A 39 17.29 7.53 5.26
N ILE A 40 17.50 6.62 6.21
CA ILE A 40 17.68 6.97 7.63
C ILE A 40 19.03 7.66 7.88
N LYS A 41 20.12 7.15 7.30
CA LYS A 41 21.49 7.58 7.62
C LYS A 41 21.95 8.79 6.83
N GLU A 42 21.48 8.93 5.60
CA GLU A 42 22.03 9.87 4.62
C GLU A 42 20.98 10.82 4.05
N GLY A 43 19.71 10.66 4.45
CA GLY A 43 18.66 11.63 4.20
C GLY A 43 18.71 12.83 5.16
N PRO A 44 17.59 13.57 5.30
CA PRO A 44 16.30 13.35 4.65
C PRO A 44 16.29 13.84 3.19
N PHE A 45 15.87 12.96 2.27
CA PHE A 45 15.53 13.36 0.89
C PHE A 45 14.13 14.01 0.82
N PHE A 46 13.30 13.79 1.84
CA PHE A 46 11.92 14.26 1.95
C PHE A 46 11.60 14.59 3.41
N GLN A 47 10.71 15.55 3.64
CA GLN A 47 10.21 15.89 4.97
C GLN A 47 8.70 15.64 5.03
N GLY A 48 8.26 14.72 5.89
CA GLY A 48 6.86 14.45 6.18
C GLY A 48 6.41 15.10 7.49
N SER A 49 5.13 15.44 7.61
CA SER A 49 4.52 16.02 8.83
C SER A 49 3.52 15.06 9.48
N VAL A 50 2.50 14.64 8.73
CA VAL A 50 1.45 13.70 9.16
C VAL A 50 1.09 12.77 7.99
N SER A 51 0.66 11.55 8.30
CA SER A 51 0.13 10.59 7.31
C SER A 51 -0.99 9.77 7.95
N ASN A 52 -1.62 8.87 7.17
CA ASN A 52 -2.69 7.97 7.62
C ASN A 52 -3.92 8.67 8.18
N SER A 53 -4.37 9.74 7.51
CA SER A 53 -5.65 10.36 7.83
C SER A 53 -6.78 9.33 7.76
N PRO A 54 -7.70 9.30 8.74
CA PRO A 54 -8.82 8.39 8.69
C PRO A 54 -9.75 8.75 7.53
N GLU A 55 -10.18 7.73 6.78
CA GLU A 55 -11.13 7.90 5.68
C GLU A 55 -12.47 7.23 6.02
N ILE A 56 -13.55 7.87 5.56
CA ILE A 56 -14.92 7.39 5.79
C ILE A 56 -15.34 6.56 4.58
N VAL A 57 -15.75 5.32 4.82
CA VAL A 57 -16.38 4.47 3.80
C VAL A 57 -17.88 4.42 4.07
N LEU A 58 -18.67 4.87 3.08
CA LEU A 58 -20.13 4.81 3.14
C LEU A 58 -20.62 3.50 2.50
N VAL A 59 -21.47 2.77 3.20
CA VAL A 59 -22.00 1.48 2.77
C VAL A 59 -23.51 1.48 2.95
N HIS A 60 -24.25 1.06 1.93
CA HIS A 60 -25.70 0.92 2.04
C HIS A 60 -26.04 -0.14 3.12
N GLN A 61 -27.05 0.13 3.95
CA GLN A 61 -27.39 -0.74 5.09
C GLN A 61 -27.74 -2.18 4.68
N GLU A 62 -28.31 -2.34 3.47
CA GLU A 62 -28.67 -3.64 2.89
C GLU A 62 -27.51 -4.34 2.16
N LEU A 63 -26.38 -3.67 1.90
CA LEU A 63 -25.19 -4.29 1.32
C LEU A 63 -24.41 -5.00 2.44
N LYS A 64 -24.30 -6.32 2.33
CA LYS A 64 -23.68 -7.18 3.33
C LYS A 64 -22.31 -7.64 2.87
N ASN A 65 -21.57 -8.21 3.82
CA ASN A 65 -20.21 -8.72 3.67
C ASN A 65 -19.15 -7.65 3.34
N VAL A 66 -19.47 -6.36 3.52
CA VAL A 66 -18.46 -5.30 3.49
C VAL A 66 -17.68 -5.32 4.82
N PRO A 67 -16.36 -5.51 4.82
CA PRO A 67 -15.57 -5.56 6.05
C PRO A 67 -15.67 -4.27 6.85
N ARG A 68 -15.86 -4.40 8.16
CA ARG A 68 -15.81 -3.27 9.10
C ARG A 68 -14.43 -3.17 9.72
N ARG A 69 -14.13 -2.01 10.31
CA ARG A 69 -12.86 -1.75 11.03
C ARG A 69 -12.46 -2.89 11.98
N ASN A 70 -13.40 -3.45 12.73
CA ASN A 70 -13.14 -4.53 13.69
C ASN A 70 -12.98 -5.92 13.05
N ASN A 71 -13.32 -6.08 11.76
CA ASN A 71 -13.07 -7.30 11.02
C ASN A 71 -11.64 -7.36 10.45
N LEU A 72 -10.91 -6.24 10.48
CA LEU A 72 -9.62 -6.08 9.81
C LEU A 72 -8.50 -5.87 10.84
N ALA A 73 -7.39 -6.60 10.70
CA ALA A 73 -6.31 -6.63 11.69
C ALA A 73 -5.75 -5.24 12.05
N GLN A 74 -5.72 -4.31 11.09
CA GLN A 74 -5.24 -2.93 11.29
C GLN A 74 -6.32 -1.87 11.07
N GLY A 75 -7.60 -2.26 11.06
CA GLY A 75 -8.71 -1.34 10.81
C GLY A 75 -9.02 -1.05 9.33
N GLY A 76 -8.20 -1.58 8.42
CA GLY A 76 -8.38 -1.46 6.97
C GLY A 76 -7.53 -0.37 6.31
N PHE A 77 -7.45 -0.43 4.99
CA PHE A 77 -6.83 0.54 4.08
C PHE A 77 -7.85 1.05 3.05
N THR A 78 -7.85 2.35 2.78
CA THR A 78 -8.80 2.95 1.84
C THR A 78 -8.12 3.68 0.68
N ALA A 79 -6.92 4.20 0.87
CA ALA A 79 -6.11 4.80 -0.19
C ALA A 79 -4.65 4.29 -0.27
N PRO A 80 -4.40 2.97 -0.21
CA PRO A 80 -3.05 2.47 -0.46
C PRO A 80 -2.73 2.62 -1.94
N TRP A 81 -1.61 3.27 -2.28
CA TRP A 81 -1.15 3.44 -3.67
C TRP A 81 -0.74 2.13 -4.35
N ILE A 82 -0.73 1.02 -3.62
CA ILE A 82 -0.30 -0.30 -4.08
C ILE A 82 -1.41 -1.13 -4.74
N HIS A 83 -2.69 -0.82 -4.48
CA HIS A 83 -3.83 -1.55 -5.05
C HIS A 83 -5.09 -0.67 -5.09
N PRO A 84 -6.05 -0.91 -5.99
CA PRO A 84 -7.32 -0.19 -5.98
C PRO A 84 -8.17 -0.60 -4.78
N THR A 85 -8.67 0.36 -4.00
CA THR A 85 -9.75 0.14 -3.02
C THR A 85 -11.10 0.32 -3.72
N PRO A 86 -12.12 -0.54 -3.50
CA PRO A 86 -12.22 -1.56 -2.45
C PRO A 86 -11.80 -2.99 -2.86
N ALA A 87 -11.02 -3.17 -3.94
CA ALA A 87 -10.75 -4.50 -4.49
C ALA A 87 -10.07 -5.47 -3.50
N VAL A 88 -9.25 -4.96 -2.58
CA VAL A 88 -8.60 -5.78 -1.52
C VAL A 88 -9.58 -6.43 -0.53
N TYR A 89 -10.85 -6.03 -0.58
CA TYR A 89 -11.91 -6.55 0.27
C TYR A 89 -12.84 -7.52 -0.47
N ASP A 90 -12.39 -8.04 -1.60
CA ASP A 90 -13.08 -9.04 -2.42
C ASP A 90 -14.55 -8.64 -2.68
N PRO A 91 -14.80 -7.51 -3.37
CA PRO A 91 -16.15 -6.99 -3.57
C PRO A 91 -17.10 -7.99 -4.26
N GLU A 92 -16.57 -9.01 -4.95
CA GLU A 92 -17.34 -10.13 -5.50
C GLU A 92 -18.07 -10.97 -4.46
N VAL A 93 -17.67 -10.93 -3.18
CA VAL A 93 -18.37 -11.61 -2.08
C VAL A 93 -19.40 -10.71 -1.39
N MET A 94 -19.53 -9.44 -1.79
CA MET A 94 -20.55 -8.52 -1.26
C MET A 94 -21.91 -8.86 -1.88
N PHE A 95 -22.97 -8.76 -1.08
CA PHE A 95 -24.32 -9.11 -1.55
C PHE A 95 -25.40 -8.24 -0.92
N TRP A 96 -26.46 -7.99 -1.69
CA TRP A 96 -27.68 -7.35 -1.18
C TRP A 96 -28.47 -8.35 -0.34
N SER A 97 -28.90 -7.94 0.86
CA SER A 97 -29.78 -8.79 1.69
C SER A 97 -31.19 -8.98 1.10
N ALA A 98 -31.60 -8.10 0.18
CA ALA A 98 -32.89 -8.12 -0.52
C ALA A 98 -32.65 -7.89 -2.03
N PRO A 99 -31.98 -8.82 -2.74
CA PRO A 99 -31.47 -8.58 -4.09
C PRO A 99 -32.57 -8.22 -5.10
N GLU A 100 -33.81 -8.65 -4.87
CA GLU A 100 -34.98 -8.29 -5.66
C GLU A 100 -35.30 -6.79 -5.69
N LYS A 101 -34.91 -6.03 -4.66
CA LYS A 101 -35.13 -4.57 -4.58
C LYS A 101 -34.06 -3.75 -5.28
N HIS A 102 -32.96 -4.39 -5.69
CA HIS A 102 -31.76 -3.76 -6.26
C HIS A 102 -31.47 -4.25 -7.68
N LYS A 103 -32.44 -4.91 -8.32
CA LYS A 103 -32.36 -5.20 -9.76
C LYS A 103 -32.61 -3.90 -10.52
N GLY A 104 -31.56 -3.38 -11.15
CA GLY A 104 -31.65 -2.26 -12.09
C GLY A 104 -32.39 -2.63 -13.37
#